data_AF-S1NED0-F1
#
_entry.id   AF-S1NED0-F1
#
_cell.length_a   1.000
_cell.length_b   1.000
_cell.length_c   1.000
_cell.angle_alpha   90.00
_cell.angle_beta   90.00
_cell.angle_gamma   90.00
#
_symmetry.space_group_name_H-M   'P 1'
#
loop_
_entity.id
_entity.type
_entity.pdbx_description
1 polymer ?
#
loop_
_entity_poly.entity_id
_entity_poly.type
_entity_poly.pdbx_seq_one_letter_code
_entity_poly.pdbx_strand_id
1 'polypeptide(L)'
;MSYERMREELQKTTCACGKGIVVRTYYYDMNDWNQTREGYTDEEIQCPACKEKYHIESTTKHYPCPRWKGDGIVTNYFLVPNGKTLHLQSKVSRSFSYRFNDCCVSDYPLDTLKAVITDMKENKYSTRLRLDSSKEIVGRYYRSYKKKSLPAIITILQECIDNYSSYEWTYEKMQEYKKALQKETDEHNRIIKEVLSESYPLDFK
;
A
#
# COMPACT_ATOMS: atom_id res chain seq x y z
N MET A 1 -29.08 -14.61 -0.35
CA MET A 1 -29.05 -14.16 1.07
C MET A 1 -29.38 -12.68 1.06
N SER A 2 -30.49 -12.27 1.67
CA SER A 2 -30.92 -10.87 1.74
C SER A 2 -30.40 -10.21 3.01
N TYR A 3 -30.02 -8.94 2.90
CA TYR A 3 -29.79 -8.05 4.03
C TYR A 3 -31.04 -7.19 4.20
N GLU A 4 -31.54 -7.06 5.41
CA GLU A 4 -32.66 -6.17 5.75
C GLU A 4 -32.13 -4.87 6.33
N ARG A 5 -32.73 -3.75 5.91
CA ARG A 5 -32.34 -2.42 6.40
C ARG A 5 -32.96 -2.19 7.78
N MET A 6 -32.10 -2.18 8.79
CA MET A 6 -32.51 -2.06 10.18
C MET A 6 -32.54 -0.61 10.65
N ARG A 7 -31.65 0.23 10.11
CA ARG A 7 -31.53 1.63 10.47
C ARG A 7 -31.05 2.45 9.28
N GLU A 8 -31.64 3.62 9.13
CA GLU A 8 -31.29 4.61 8.12
C GLU A 8 -31.28 5.99 8.80
N GLU A 9 -30.16 6.69 8.72
CA GLU A 9 -29.97 7.98 9.39
C GLU A 9 -29.42 9.02 8.42
N LEU A 10 -30.08 10.16 8.34
CA LEU A 10 -29.67 11.26 7.47
C LEU A 10 -28.67 12.15 8.20
N GLN A 11 -27.42 12.14 7.74
CA GLN A 11 -26.35 12.97 8.30
C GLN A 11 -26.16 14.23 7.47
N LYS A 12 -25.88 15.35 8.14
CA LYS A 12 -25.78 16.67 7.52
C LYS A 12 -24.52 17.38 7.97
N THR A 13 -23.94 18.16 7.06
CA THR A 13 -22.82 19.06 7.36
C THR A 13 -22.91 20.34 6.55
N THR A 14 -22.19 21.37 6.99
CA THR A 14 -22.15 22.67 6.31
C THR A 14 -21.27 22.61 5.06
N CYS A 15 -21.72 23.23 3.97
CA CYS A 15 -20.90 23.39 2.76
C CYS A 15 -19.74 24.37 2.97
N ALA A 16 -18.74 24.35 2.08
CA ALA A 16 -17.60 25.27 2.04
C ALA A 16 -17.98 26.77 2.08
N CYS A 17 -19.16 27.15 1.59
CA CYS A 17 -19.65 28.53 1.64
C CYS A 17 -20.28 28.95 2.99
N GLY A 18 -20.44 28.02 3.93
CA GLY A 18 -21.08 28.22 5.24
C GLY A 18 -22.60 28.40 5.21
N LYS A 19 -23.21 28.54 4.03
CA LYS A 19 -24.67 28.80 3.88
C LYS A 19 -25.46 27.58 3.40
N GLY A 20 -24.78 26.62 2.78
CA GLY A 20 -25.36 25.42 2.20
C GLY A 20 -25.18 24.18 3.08
N ILE A 21 -25.85 23.09 2.71
CA ILE A 21 -25.78 21.81 3.41
C ILE A 21 -25.29 20.73 2.42
N VAL A 22 -24.49 19.81 2.94
CA VAL A 22 -24.14 18.55 2.29
C VAL A 22 -24.78 17.43 3.11
N VAL A 23 -25.41 16.47 2.43
CA VAL A 23 -26.20 15.41 3.05
C VAL A 23 -25.65 14.07 2.61
N ARG A 24 -25.71 13.08 3.51
CA ARG A 24 -25.50 11.67 3.21
C ARG A 24 -26.42 10.82 4.06
N THR A 25 -26.67 9.60 3.60
CA THR A 25 -27.50 8.63 4.32
C THR A 25 -26.62 7.53 4.87
N TYR A 26 -26.58 7.38 6.18
CA TYR A 26 -26.00 6.20 6.83
C TYR A 26 -27.02 5.07 6.82
N TYR A 27 -26.59 3.86 6.46
CA TYR A 27 -27.41 2.66 6.57
C TYR A 27 -26.70 1.60 7.42
N TYR A 28 -27.51 0.83 8.14
CA TYR A 28 -27.09 -0.36 8.85
C TYR A 28 -28.06 -1.49 8.51
N ASP A 29 -27.53 -2.53 7.88
CA ASP A 29 -28.29 -3.70 7.49
C ASP A 29 -27.81 -4.95 8.24
N MET A 30 -28.73 -5.87 8.50
CA MET A 30 -28.45 -7.17 9.13
C MET A 30 -29.10 -8.29 8.34
N ASN A 31 -28.53 -9.49 8.36
CA ASN A 31 -29.14 -10.68 7.78
C ASN A 31 -29.49 -11.74 8.84
N ASP A 32 -30.20 -12.79 8.43
CA ASP A 32 -30.66 -13.90 9.28
C ASP A 32 -29.52 -14.70 9.95
N TRP A 33 -28.27 -14.44 9.58
CA TRP A 33 -27.06 -15.05 10.16
C TRP A 33 -26.35 -14.10 11.13
N ASN A 34 -27.01 -13.03 11.57
CA ASN A 34 -26.44 -11.95 12.39
C ASN A 34 -25.17 -11.33 11.77
N GLN A 35 -25.03 -11.37 10.44
CA GLN A 35 -23.99 -10.61 9.76
C GLN A 35 -24.50 -9.20 9.53
N THR A 36 -23.67 -8.23 9.87
CA THR A 36 -24.00 -6.82 9.79
C THR A 36 -23.16 -6.16 8.72
N ARG A 37 -23.74 -5.22 7.99
CA ARG A 37 -23.02 -4.28 7.15
C ARG A 37 -23.53 -2.88 7.40
N GLU A 38 -22.62 -1.93 7.33
CA GLU A 38 -22.93 -0.52 7.45
C GLU A 38 -22.20 0.25 6.37
N GLY A 39 -22.71 1.43 6.06
CA GLY A 39 -22.08 2.29 5.08
C GLY A 39 -22.86 3.57 4.86
N TYR A 40 -22.47 4.28 3.80
CA TYR A 40 -23.10 5.54 3.41
C TYR A 40 -23.60 5.44 1.97
N THR A 41 -24.74 6.07 1.69
CA THR A 41 -25.32 6.26 0.36
C THR A 41 -25.79 7.71 0.20
N ASP A 42 -26.18 8.06 -1.02
CA ASP A 42 -26.91 9.30 -1.32
C ASP A 42 -26.16 10.58 -0.90
N GLU A 43 -24.87 10.63 -1.19
CA GLU A 43 -24.02 11.79 -0.93
C GLU A 43 -24.38 12.94 -1.90
N GLU A 44 -24.99 14.00 -1.39
CA GLU A 44 -25.43 15.14 -2.20
C GLU A 44 -25.04 16.50 -1.61
N ILE A 45 -24.53 17.37 -2.48
CA ILE A 45 -24.35 18.80 -2.21
C ILE A 45 -25.65 19.53 -2.53
N GLN A 46 -26.42 19.95 -1.51
CA GLN A 46 -27.70 20.66 -1.70
C GLN A 46 -27.52 22.15 -2.01
N CYS A 47 -26.30 22.67 -1.96
CA CYS A 47 -25.99 24.06 -2.26
C CYS A 47 -25.68 24.25 -3.76
N PRO A 48 -26.50 24.97 -4.55
CA PRO A 48 -26.27 25.11 -5.99
C PRO A 48 -24.89 25.72 -6.31
N ALA A 49 -24.50 26.78 -5.58
CA ALA A 49 -23.23 27.46 -5.78
C ALA A 49 -22.00 26.59 -5.45
N CYS A 50 -22.12 25.68 -4.48
CA CYS A 50 -21.05 24.72 -4.18
C CYS A 50 -21.04 23.56 -5.17
N LYS A 51 -22.22 23.07 -5.58
CA LYS A 51 -22.40 21.92 -6.47
C LYS A 51 -21.76 22.15 -7.84
N GLU A 52 -21.78 23.39 -8.34
CA GLU A 52 -21.09 23.76 -9.57
C GLU A 52 -19.56 23.81 -9.45
N LYS A 53 -19.03 23.96 -8.23
CA LYS A 53 -17.59 24.18 -7.98
C LYS A 53 -16.87 22.96 -7.41
N TYR A 54 -17.58 22.09 -6.70
CA TYR A 54 -16.99 20.99 -5.95
C TYR A 54 -17.76 19.68 -6.16
N HIS A 55 -17.05 18.57 -6.00
CA HIS A 55 -17.60 17.23 -5.83
C HIS A 55 -17.13 16.61 -4.51
N ILE A 56 -17.79 15.54 -4.08
CA ILE A 56 -17.46 14.85 -2.83
C ILE A 56 -16.46 13.73 -3.14
N GLU A 57 -15.35 13.69 -2.41
CA GLU A 57 -14.43 12.55 -2.39
C GLU A 57 -14.15 12.11 -0.95
N SER A 58 -13.82 10.83 -0.77
CA SER A 58 -13.49 10.27 0.54
C SER A 58 -12.12 9.60 0.53
N THR A 59 -11.33 9.83 1.57
CA THR A 59 -10.03 9.17 1.75
C THR A 59 -10.07 8.28 2.96
N THR A 60 -9.96 6.97 2.72
CA THR A 60 -9.86 5.95 3.76
C THR A 60 -8.41 5.66 4.10
N LYS A 61 -8.07 5.76 5.38
CA LYS A 61 -6.74 5.41 5.91
C LYS A 61 -6.88 4.26 6.90
N HIS A 62 -6.01 3.28 6.76
CA HIS A 62 -5.87 2.18 7.71
C HIS A 62 -4.66 2.44 8.60
N TYR A 63 -4.83 2.26 9.91
CA TYR A 63 -3.72 2.31 10.86
C TYR A 63 -3.75 1.08 11.78
N PRO A 64 -2.60 0.66 12.33
CA PRO A 64 -2.55 -0.45 13.28
C PRO A 64 -3.38 -0.12 14.52
N CYS A 65 -4.51 -0.79 14.68
CA CYS A 65 -5.37 -0.66 15.85
C CYS A 65 -5.60 -2.06 16.44
N PRO A 66 -5.34 -2.27 17.74
CA PRO A 66 -5.74 -3.50 18.39
C PRO A 66 -7.26 -3.69 18.33
N ARG A 67 -7.71 -4.92 18.06
CA ARG A 67 -9.14 -5.26 17.86
C ARG A 67 -10.08 -4.74 18.96
N TRP A 68 -9.61 -4.66 20.20
CA TRP A 68 -10.42 -4.19 21.33
C TRP A 68 -10.60 -2.67 21.40
N LYS A 69 -9.88 -1.90 20.57
CA LYS A 69 -10.02 -0.43 20.45
C LYS A 69 -10.83 0.00 19.23
N GLY A 70 -10.99 -0.88 18.24
CA GLY A 70 -11.71 -0.60 17.00
C GLY A 70 -11.12 -1.35 15.81
N ASP A 71 -11.52 -0.92 14.61
CA ASP A 71 -11.12 -1.50 13.32
C ASP A 71 -9.86 -0.85 12.71
N GLY A 72 -9.46 0.33 13.21
CA GLY A 72 -8.30 1.06 12.70
C GLY A 72 -8.55 1.72 11.34
N ILE A 73 -9.81 2.01 11.02
CA ILE A 73 -10.21 2.62 9.75
C ILE A 73 -10.67 4.05 10.02
N VAL A 74 -10.11 5.02 9.30
CA VAL A 74 -10.56 6.41 9.34
C VAL A 74 -10.85 6.87 7.92
N THR A 75 -12.11 7.22 7.67
CA THR A 75 -12.57 7.79 6.41
C THR A 75 -12.85 9.27 6.59
N ASN A 76 -12.11 10.11 5.86
CA ASN A 76 -12.33 11.55 5.85
C ASN A 76 -13.02 11.94 4.55
N TYR A 77 -13.96 12.87 4.61
CA TYR A 77 -14.72 13.36 3.47
C TYR A 77 -14.32 14.79 3.14
N PHE A 78 -14.24 15.12 1.86
CA PHE A 78 -13.84 16.43 1.38
C PHE A 78 -14.74 16.90 0.24
N LEU A 79 -15.00 18.21 0.19
CA LEU A 79 -15.42 18.89 -1.03
C LEU A 79 -14.17 19.25 -1.82
N VAL A 80 -13.94 18.55 -2.91
CA VAL A 80 -12.79 18.72 -3.81
C VAL A 80 -13.21 19.59 -4.99
N PRO A 81 -12.39 20.57 -5.43
CA PRO A 81 -12.73 21.37 -6.61
C PRO A 81 -12.93 20.50 -7.86
N ASN A 82 -13.96 20.83 -8.65
CA ASN A 82 -14.27 20.13 -9.88
C ASN A 82 -13.07 20.15 -10.84
N GLY A 83 -12.70 18.97 -11.36
CA GLY A 83 -11.54 18.78 -12.24
C GLY A 83 -10.23 18.43 -11.52
N LYS A 84 -10.20 18.45 -10.19
CA LYS A 84 -9.11 17.91 -9.35
C LYS A 84 -9.55 16.59 -8.70
N THR A 85 -8.59 15.80 -8.22
CA THR A 85 -8.90 14.56 -7.48
C THR A 85 -7.82 14.25 -6.46
N LEU A 86 -8.22 13.64 -5.35
CA LEU A 86 -7.34 13.06 -4.34
C LEU A 86 -6.91 11.62 -4.71
N HIS A 87 -7.61 10.98 -5.65
CA HIS A 87 -7.39 9.60 -6.05
C HIS A 87 -6.50 9.49 -7.30
N LEU A 88 -5.22 9.85 -7.14
CA LEU A 88 -4.24 9.69 -8.20
C LEU A 88 -3.88 8.21 -8.40
N GLN A 89 -4.00 7.74 -9.64
CA GLN A 89 -3.59 6.39 -10.01
C GLN A 89 -2.09 6.34 -10.24
N SER A 90 -1.41 5.37 -9.62
CA SER A 90 -0.01 5.07 -9.91
C SER A 90 0.13 4.58 -11.35
N LYS A 91 0.91 5.29 -12.16
CA LYS A 91 1.35 4.86 -13.49
C LYS A 91 2.34 3.71 -13.34
N VAL A 92 3.13 3.72 -12.27
CA VAL A 92 4.02 2.62 -11.93
C VAL A 92 3.25 1.62 -11.07
N SER A 93 2.55 0.69 -11.73
CA SER A 93 2.06 -0.52 -11.07
C SER A 93 2.73 -1.74 -11.72
N ARG A 94 3.53 -2.47 -10.93
CA ARG A 94 4.10 -3.75 -11.35
C ARG A 94 4.05 -4.75 -10.20
N SER A 95 3.82 -6.00 -10.57
CA SER A 95 3.88 -7.14 -9.65
C SER A 95 5.28 -7.75 -9.73
N PHE A 96 5.90 -7.97 -8.58
CA PHE A 96 7.20 -8.64 -8.48
C PHE A 96 7.03 -10.09 -8.04
N SER A 97 7.84 -10.98 -8.61
CA SER A 97 7.94 -12.35 -8.13
C SER A 97 8.73 -12.39 -6.81
N TYR A 98 8.20 -13.12 -5.83
CA TYR A 98 8.85 -13.33 -4.54
C TYR A 98 9.66 -14.64 -4.50
N ARG A 99 10.14 -15.12 -5.66
CA ARG A 99 10.99 -16.31 -5.71
C ARG A 99 12.35 -15.95 -5.11
N PHE A 100 12.96 -16.90 -4.41
CA PHE A 100 14.22 -16.66 -3.70
C PHE A 100 15.32 -16.12 -4.62
N ASN A 101 15.47 -16.70 -5.81
CA ASN A 101 16.47 -16.31 -6.82
C ASN A 101 16.26 -14.87 -7.28
N ASP A 102 15.03 -14.54 -7.72
CA ASP A 102 14.66 -13.21 -8.18
C ASP A 102 14.90 -12.15 -7.08
N CYS A 103 14.55 -12.48 -5.84
CA CYS A 103 14.82 -11.61 -4.70
C CYS A 103 16.32 -11.44 -4.41
N CYS A 104 17.16 -12.45 -4.63
CA CYS A 104 18.61 -12.32 -4.44
C CYS A 104 19.24 -11.42 -5.51
N VAL A 105 18.84 -11.59 -6.77
CA VAL A 105 19.36 -10.82 -7.91
C VAL A 105 18.90 -9.36 -7.88
N SER A 106 17.68 -9.10 -7.39
CA SER A 106 17.12 -7.74 -7.33
C SER A 106 17.53 -6.94 -6.09
N ASP A 107 17.84 -7.59 -4.97
CA ASP A 107 18.19 -6.89 -3.72
C ASP A 107 19.69 -6.70 -3.53
N TYR A 108 20.53 -7.49 -4.19
CA TYR A 108 21.99 -7.42 -4.03
C TYR A 108 22.70 -7.28 -5.37
N PRO A 109 23.73 -6.41 -5.48
CA PRO A 109 24.55 -6.33 -6.67
C PRO A 109 25.40 -7.60 -6.84
N LEU A 110 25.80 -7.86 -8.09
CA LEU A 110 26.55 -9.06 -8.47
C LEU A 110 27.79 -9.30 -7.59
N ASP A 111 28.56 -8.26 -7.28
CA ASP A 111 29.78 -8.39 -6.48
C ASP A 111 29.49 -8.77 -5.02
N THR A 112 28.35 -8.32 -4.48
CA THR A 112 27.90 -8.74 -3.15
C THR A 112 27.52 -10.21 -3.14
N LEU A 113 26.82 -10.70 -4.18
CA LEU A 113 26.49 -12.12 -4.29
C LEU A 113 27.75 -13.00 -4.37
N LYS A 114 28.78 -12.57 -5.11
CA LYS A 114 30.08 -13.24 -5.15
C LYS A 114 30.75 -13.28 -3.77
N ALA A 115 30.78 -12.15 -3.06
CA ALA A 115 31.36 -12.07 -1.73
C ALA A 115 30.62 -12.96 -0.70
N VAL A 116 29.29 -13.02 -0.79
CA VAL A 116 28.44 -13.89 0.02
C VAL A 116 28.78 -15.37 -0.21
N ILE A 117 28.93 -15.80 -1.47
CA ILE A 117 29.34 -17.19 -1.76
C ILE A 117 30.69 -17.50 -1.13
N THR A 118 31.66 -16.60 -1.21
CA THR A 118 32.98 -16.78 -0.59
C THR A 118 32.86 -16.92 0.93
N ASP A 119 32.15 -16.03 1.61
CA ASP A 119 31.91 -16.09 3.06
C ASP A 119 31.19 -17.38 3.48
N MET A 120 30.22 -17.85 2.67
CA MET A 120 29.54 -19.13 2.92
C MET A 120 30.43 -20.35 2.66
N LYS A 121 31.38 -20.29 1.74
CA LYS A 121 32.34 -21.36 1.47
C LYS A 121 33.40 -21.47 2.57
N GLU A 122 33.83 -20.34 3.13
CA GLU A 122 34.81 -20.29 4.23
C GLU A 122 34.25 -20.82 5.56
N ASN A 123 32.92 -20.79 5.73
CA ASN A 123 32.27 -21.16 6.97
C ASN A 123 31.46 -22.45 6.84
N LYS A 124 31.68 -23.40 7.77
CA LYS A 124 30.89 -24.64 7.83
C LYS A 124 29.46 -24.42 8.35
N TYR A 125 29.25 -23.40 9.19
CA TYR A 125 27.99 -23.18 9.90
C TYR A 125 27.41 -21.81 9.58
N SER A 126 26.11 -21.77 9.29
CA SER A 126 25.38 -20.53 8.98
C SER A 126 25.34 -19.53 10.13
N THR A 127 25.63 -19.95 11.36
CA THR A 127 25.73 -19.07 12.53
C THR A 127 27.07 -18.33 12.62
N ARG A 128 28.07 -18.69 11.81
CA ARG A 128 29.42 -18.11 11.84
C ARG A 128 29.74 -17.19 10.67
N LEU A 129 28.73 -16.90 9.83
CA LEU A 129 28.87 -16.00 8.69
C LEU A 129 29.26 -14.60 9.14
N ARG A 130 30.22 -13.99 8.45
CA ARG A 130 30.76 -12.67 8.84
C ARG A 130 29.93 -11.54 8.24
N LEU A 131 29.56 -11.68 6.98
CA LEU A 131 28.83 -10.64 6.24
C LEU A 131 27.36 -10.62 6.66
N ASP A 132 26.81 -9.42 6.86
CA ASP A 132 25.39 -9.26 7.19
C ASP A 132 24.50 -9.69 6.02
N SER A 133 24.89 -9.39 4.77
CA SER A 133 24.20 -9.90 3.58
C SER A 133 24.12 -11.43 3.55
N SER A 134 25.17 -12.14 3.97
CA SER A 134 25.15 -13.60 4.08
C SER A 134 24.12 -14.07 5.11
N LYS A 135 24.08 -13.44 6.29
CA LYS A 135 23.12 -13.77 7.36
C LYS A 135 21.68 -13.49 6.90
N GLU A 136 21.44 -12.36 6.22
CA GLU A 136 20.14 -11.98 5.69
C GLU A 136 19.65 -12.96 4.62
N ILE A 137 20.52 -13.36 3.69
CA ILE A 137 20.19 -14.35 2.65
C ILE A 137 19.84 -15.70 3.27
N VAL A 138 20.60 -16.17 4.27
CA VAL A 138 20.23 -17.39 5.04
C VAL A 138 18.88 -17.22 5.72
N GLY A 139 18.63 -16.08 6.36
CA GLY A 139 17.36 -15.80 7.04
C GLY A 139 16.18 -15.79 6.07
N ARG A 140 16.36 -15.26 4.86
CA ARG A 140 15.36 -15.30 3.78
C ARG A 140 15.13 -16.73 3.29
N TYR A 141 16.19 -17.48 3.02
CA TYR A 141 16.10 -18.88 2.62
C TYR A 141 15.37 -19.72 3.67
N TYR A 142 15.67 -19.51 4.95
CA TYR A 142 14.99 -20.18 6.05
C TYR A 142 13.49 -19.84 6.11
N ARG A 143 13.09 -18.60 5.84
CA ARG A 143 11.67 -18.22 5.82
C ARG A 143 10.87 -19.04 4.79
N SER A 144 11.44 -19.25 3.61
CA SER A 144 10.80 -19.98 2.50
C SER A 144 10.90 -21.50 2.64
N TYR A 145 12.07 -22.03 3.00
CA TYR A 145 12.35 -23.47 2.93
C TYR A 145 12.51 -24.15 4.30
N LYS A 146 12.49 -23.38 5.41
CA LYS A 146 12.72 -23.85 6.79
C LYS A 146 14.05 -24.60 6.99
N LYS A 147 15.02 -24.37 6.10
CA LYS A 147 16.37 -24.95 6.13
C LYS A 147 17.43 -23.85 6.18
N LYS A 148 18.62 -24.16 6.70
CA LYS A 148 19.77 -23.24 6.77
C LYS A 148 21.05 -23.86 6.17
N SER A 149 20.87 -24.70 5.14
CA SER A 149 21.95 -25.43 4.49
C SER A 149 22.76 -24.48 3.59
N LEU A 150 24.02 -24.21 3.97
CA LEU A 150 24.90 -23.38 3.17
C LEU A 150 25.17 -23.96 1.77
N PRO A 151 25.45 -25.27 1.59
CA PRO A 151 25.67 -25.83 0.26
C PRO A 151 24.49 -25.61 -0.70
N ALA A 152 23.26 -25.79 -0.21
CA ALA A 152 22.06 -25.59 -1.03
C ALA A 152 21.88 -24.12 -1.45
N ILE A 153 22.18 -23.19 -0.54
CA ILE A 153 22.13 -21.76 -0.83
C ILE A 153 23.21 -21.38 -1.84
N ILE A 154 24.44 -21.88 -1.65
CA ILE A 154 25.57 -21.64 -2.57
C ILE A 154 25.23 -22.09 -3.98
N THR A 155 24.65 -23.29 -4.17
CA THR A 155 24.24 -23.79 -5.50
C THR A 155 23.29 -22.81 -6.18
N ILE A 156 22.25 -22.37 -5.47
CA ILE A 156 21.26 -21.44 -6.00
C ILE A 156 21.89 -20.08 -6.34
N LEU A 157 22.74 -19.54 -5.45
CA LEU A 157 23.41 -18.27 -5.70
C LEU A 157 24.38 -18.36 -6.88
N GLN A 158 25.05 -19.49 -7.07
CA GLN A 158 25.92 -19.71 -8.22
C GLN A 158 25.11 -19.68 -9.53
N GLU A 159 23.98 -20.38 -9.58
CA GLU A 159 23.06 -20.32 -10.73
C GLU A 159 22.56 -18.89 -11.01
N CYS A 160 22.32 -18.10 -9.96
CA CYS A 160 21.93 -16.69 -10.09
C CYS A 160 23.06 -15.85 -10.70
N ILE A 161 24.31 -16.07 -10.29
CA ILE A 161 25.48 -15.36 -10.82
C ILE A 161 25.74 -15.75 -12.28
N ASP A 162 25.70 -17.04 -12.58
CA ASP A 162 25.99 -17.56 -13.92
C ASP A 162 24.97 -17.05 -14.95
N ASN A 163 23.72 -16.83 -14.52
CA ASN A 163 22.63 -16.34 -15.35
C ASN A 163 22.25 -14.88 -15.05
N TYR A 164 23.09 -14.09 -14.38
CA TYR A 164 22.69 -12.77 -13.85
C TYR A 164 22.12 -11.83 -14.93
N SER A 165 22.70 -11.86 -16.13
CA SER A 165 22.26 -11.04 -17.27
C SER A 165 20.93 -11.48 -17.88
N SER A 166 20.47 -12.70 -17.65
CA SER A 166 19.17 -13.18 -18.14
C SER A 166 18.00 -12.75 -17.26
N TYR A 167 18.26 -12.24 -16.05
CA TYR A 167 17.21 -11.75 -15.18
C TYR A 167 16.68 -10.41 -15.68
N GLU A 168 15.35 -10.29 -15.74
CA GLU A 168 14.69 -9.04 -16.10
C GLU A 168 15.02 -7.94 -15.09
N TRP A 169 15.04 -8.29 -13.79
CA TRP A 169 15.18 -7.40 -12.65
C TRP A 169 16.48 -7.64 -11.89
N THR A 170 17.56 -7.07 -12.41
CA THR A 170 18.82 -6.96 -11.67
C THR A 170 18.73 -5.86 -10.61
N TYR A 171 19.69 -5.88 -9.67
CA TYR A 171 19.81 -4.86 -8.64
C TYR A 171 19.76 -3.44 -9.20
N GLU A 172 20.50 -3.17 -10.27
CA GLU A 172 20.59 -1.85 -10.89
C GLU A 172 19.23 -1.37 -11.39
N LYS A 173 18.53 -2.22 -12.16
CA LYS A 173 17.18 -1.92 -12.67
C LYS A 173 16.16 -1.76 -11.55
N MET A 174 16.27 -2.55 -10.49
CA MET A 174 15.42 -2.44 -9.31
C MET A 174 15.64 -1.10 -8.58
N GLN A 175 16.88 -0.63 -8.48
CA GLN A 175 17.17 0.69 -7.90
C GLN A 175 16.61 1.84 -8.76
N GLU A 176 16.72 1.74 -10.08
CA GLU A 176 16.12 2.72 -11.00
C GLU A 176 14.58 2.76 -10.86
N TYR A 177 13.95 1.58 -10.81
CA TYR A 177 12.52 1.47 -10.57
C TYR A 177 12.10 2.08 -9.23
N LYS A 178 12.79 1.75 -8.13
CA LYS A 178 12.52 2.31 -6.80
C LYS A 178 12.65 3.84 -6.80
N LYS A 179 13.66 4.39 -7.48
CA LYS A 179 13.83 5.84 -7.65
C LYS A 179 12.69 6.47 -8.45
N ALA A 180 12.26 5.84 -9.54
CA ALA A 180 11.12 6.32 -10.33
C ALA A 180 9.82 6.33 -9.53
N LEU A 181 9.56 5.24 -8.79
CA LEU A 181 8.39 5.11 -7.92
C LEU A 181 8.40 6.14 -6.79
N GLN A 182 9.56 6.42 -6.19
CA GLN A 182 9.69 7.45 -5.17
C GLN A 182 9.35 8.84 -5.74
N LYS A 183 9.90 9.18 -6.91
CA LYS A 183 9.60 10.46 -7.57
C LYS A 183 8.11 10.62 -7.88
N GLU A 184 7.46 9.56 -8.37
CA GLU A 184 6.01 9.58 -8.62
C GLU A 184 5.23 9.75 -7.32
N THR A 185 5.62 9.04 -6.26
CA THR A 185 4.97 9.15 -4.94
C THR A 185 5.11 10.56 -4.38
N ASP A 186 6.30 11.16 -4.50
CA ASP A 186 6.54 12.54 -4.05
C ASP A 186 5.70 13.55 -4.84
N GLU A 187 5.56 13.35 -6.14
CA GLU A 187 4.73 14.20 -6.99
C GLU A 187 3.24 14.05 -6.67
N HIS A 188 2.75 12.82 -6.50
CA HIS A 188 1.38 12.57 -6.06
C HIS A 188 1.10 13.21 -4.71
N ASN A 189 2.02 13.10 -3.76
CA ASN A 189 1.87 13.74 -2.45
C ASN A 189 1.83 15.28 -2.56
N ARG A 190 2.58 15.88 -3.48
CA ARG A 190 2.53 17.32 -3.74
C ARG A 190 1.18 17.75 -4.31
N ILE A 191 0.71 17.06 -5.36
CA ILE A 191 -0.59 17.33 -5.98
C ILE A 191 -1.71 17.17 -4.95
N ILE A 192 -1.73 16.06 -4.20
CA ILE A 192 -2.74 15.82 -3.15
C ILE A 192 -2.71 16.95 -2.11
N LYS A 193 -1.52 17.42 -1.70
CA LYS A 193 -1.41 18.53 -0.75
C LYS A 193 -1.96 19.84 -1.29
N GLU A 194 -1.74 20.13 -2.57
CA GLU A 194 -2.31 21.30 -3.26
C GLU A 194 -3.84 21.18 -3.33
N VAL A 195 -4.36 20.05 -3.78
CA VAL A 195 -5.80 19.77 -3.84
C VAL A 195 -6.43 19.92 -2.44
N LEU A 196 -5.81 19.36 -1.41
CA LEU A 196 -6.30 19.47 -0.02
C LEU A 196 -6.30 20.91 0.50
N SER A 197 -5.42 21.79 0.02
CA SER A 197 -5.40 23.20 0.42
C SER A 197 -6.58 24.01 -0.15
N GLU A 198 -7.14 23.56 -1.27
CA GLU A 198 -8.33 24.15 -1.92
C GLU A 198 -9.62 23.41 -1.58
N SER A 199 -9.50 22.23 -0.97
CA SER A 199 -10.63 21.38 -0.58
C SER A 199 -11.15 21.75 0.80
N TYR A 200 -12.43 21.47 1.04
CA TYR A 200 -13.06 21.72 2.33
C TYR A 200 -13.40 20.41 3.04
N PRO A 201 -12.89 20.16 4.27
CA PRO A 201 -13.22 18.95 5.03
C PRO A 201 -14.69 18.95 5.46
N LEU A 202 -15.33 17.79 5.31
CA LEU A 202 -16.72 17.57 5.70
C LEU A 202 -16.77 16.80 7.02
N ASP A 203 -17.34 17.44 8.04
CA ASP A 203 -17.59 16.85 9.36
C ASP A 203 -19.08 16.56 9.48
N PHE A 204 -19.48 15.34 9.10
CA PHE A 204 -20.86 14.88 9.17
C PHE A 204 -21.24 14.55 10.61
N LYS A 205 -22.34 15.12 11.07
CA LYS A 205 -22.95 14.87 12.37
C LYS A 205 -24.23 14.06 12.24
#